data_AF-I1CJG9-F1
#
_entry.id   AF-I1CJG9-F1
#
_cell.length_a   1.000
_cell.length_b   1.000
_cell.length_c   1.000
_cell.angle_alpha   90.00
_cell.angle_beta   90.00
_cell.angle_gamma   90.00
#
_symmetry.space_group_name_H-M   'P 1'
#
loop_
_entity.id
_entity.type
_entity.pdbx_description
1 polymer ?
#
loop_
_entity_poly.entity_id
_entity_poly.type
_entity_poly.pdbx_seq_one_letter_code
_entity_poly.pdbx_strand_id
1 'polypeptide(L)'
;MFEGKAIICFYSNGLVQGHCIDSINSSSPYSLAGTLLPDYTDPNHNDCMEPDNFYKILIHHHEQNIKDVQLLLRRPRNDDAGGLSSHEHEEDVNEGYSLSFETEKFYAGDQANRLKQKYFTNQSSMQDNDLVVCVGEIKFVQS
;
A
#
# COMPACT_ATOMS: atom_id res chain seq x y z
N MET A 1 -7.03 12.90 -7.49
CA MET A 1 -7.77 12.31 -6.35
C MET A 1 -8.51 11.09 -6.87
N PHE A 2 -8.48 9.98 -6.14
CA PHE A 2 -8.91 8.65 -6.60
C PHE A 2 -9.66 7.91 -5.51
N GLU A 3 -10.72 7.21 -5.90
CA GLU A 3 -11.46 6.27 -5.05
C GLU A 3 -11.80 5.05 -5.90
N GLY A 4 -11.54 3.86 -5.39
CA GLY A 4 -11.72 2.62 -6.14
C GLY A 4 -11.15 1.43 -5.38
N LYS A 5 -10.72 0.40 -6.12
CA LYS A 5 -10.15 -0.81 -5.52
C LYS A 5 -8.64 -0.83 -5.66
N ALA A 6 -7.96 -1.54 -4.76
CA ALA A 6 -6.56 -1.87 -4.91
C ALA A 6 -6.30 -3.35 -4.63
N ILE A 7 -5.27 -3.88 -5.30
CA ILE A 7 -4.64 -5.16 -4.98
C ILE A 7 -3.23 -4.82 -4.51
N ILE A 8 -2.90 -5.15 -3.27
CA ILE A 8 -1.61 -4.82 -2.64
C ILE A 8 -0.93 -6.11 -2.19
N CYS A 9 0.29 -6.32 -2.67
CA CYS A 9 1.22 -7.37 -2.27
C CYS A 9 2.16 -6.84 -1.19
N PHE A 10 2.24 -7.53 -0.06
CA PHE A 10 3.25 -7.31 0.98
C PHE A 10 4.19 -8.50 0.99
N TYR A 11 5.47 -8.22 0.77
CA TYR A 11 6.52 -9.23 0.65
C TYR A 11 7.21 -9.41 2.00
N SER A 12 7.75 -10.60 2.23
CA SER A 12 8.43 -10.95 3.48
C SER A 12 9.69 -10.14 3.75
N ASN A 13 10.32 -9.63 2.69
CA ASN A 13 11.46 -8.73 2.77
C ASN A 13 11.08 -7.25 3.04
N GLY A 14 9.80 -6.97 3.33
CA GLY A 14 9.30 -5.64 3.62
C GLY A 14 8.98 -4.80 2.37
N LEU A 15 9.11 -5.33 1.15
CA LEU A 15 8.64 -4.63 -0.04
C LEU A 15 7.10 -4.61 -0.12
N VAL A 16 6.58 -3.57 -0.76
CA VAL A 16 5.16 -3.43 -1.06
C VAL A 16 4.99 -3.09 -2.52
N GLN A 17 4.02 -3.72 -3.17
CA GLN A 17 3.58 -3.37 -4.52
C GLN A 17 2.07 -3.35 -4.57
N GLY A 18 1.49 -2.35 -5.23
CA GLY A 18 0.06 -2.22 -5.35
C GLY A 18 -0.37 -1.79 -6.73
N HIS A 19 -1.59 -2.18 -7.08
CA HIS A 19 -2.23 -1.85 -8.33
C HIS A 19 -3.62 -1.32 -8.03
N CYS A 20 -3.86 -0.05 -8.35
CA CYS A 20 -5.18 0.56 -8.23
C CYS A 20 -6.03 0.20 -9.44
N ILE A 21 -7.33 0.02 -9.21
CA ILE A 21 -8.32 -0.34 -10.22
C ILE A 21 -9.47 0.65 -10.07
N ASP A 22 -9.70 1.43 -11.12
CA ASP A 22 -10.90 2.23 -11.26
C ASP A 22 -12.07 1.27 -11.58
N SER A 23 -13.05 1.21 -10.67
CA SER A 23 -14.21 0.33 -10.80
C SER A 23 -15.13 0.71 -11.96
N ILE A 24 -15.07 1.95 -12.44
CA ILE A 24 -15.89 2.45 -13.55
C ILE A 24 -15.26 2.08 -14.90
N ASN A 25 -13.96 2.36 -15.06
CA ASN A 25 -13.27 2.21 -16.33
C ASN A 25 -12.48 0.91 -16.47
N SER A 26 -12.39 0.10 -15.39
CA SER A 26 -11.49 -1.07 -15.31
C SER A 26 -10.04 -0.76 -15.69
N SER A 27 -9.65 0.51 -15.61
CA SER A 27 -8.30 0.99 -15.87
C SER A 27 -7.50 0.97 -14.56
N SER A 28 -6.17 0.98 -14.70
CA SER A 28 -5.29 1.18 -13.57
C SER A 28 -4.68 2.58 -13.64
N PRO A 29 -5.25 3.56 -12.94
CA PRO A 29 -4.73 4.92 -13.02
C PRO A 29 -3.44 5.11 -12.20
N TYR A 30 -3.21 4.24 -11.20
CA TYR A 30 -2.08 4.34 -10.29
C TYR A 30 -1.43 2.98 -10.01
N SER A 31 -0.13 3.01 -9.76
CA SER A 31 0.61 1.91 -9.12
C SER A 31 1.26 2.38 -7.83
N LEU A 32 1.37 1.47 -6.88
CA LEU A 32 2.03 1.70 -5.61
C LEU A 32 3.30 0.85 -5.56
N ALA A 33 4.38 1.43 -5.06
CA ALA A 33 5.61 0.70 -4.76
C ALA A 33 6.19 1.25 -3.47
N GLY A 34 6.69 0.40 -2.58
CA GLY A 34 7.26 0.91 -1.35
C GLY A 34 7.98 -0.13 -0.52
N THR A 35 8.37 0.31 0.67
CA THR A 35 9.19 -0.48 1.58
C THR A 35 8.86 -0.19 3.04
N LEU A 36 8.92 -1.22 3.86
CA LEU A 36 8.86 -1.15 5.31
C LEU A 36 10.05 -0.35 5.85
N LEU A 37 9.79 0.45 6.88
CA LEU A 37 10.78 1.19 7.63
C LEU A 37 10.96 0.52 9.01
N PRO A 38 11.87 -0.47 9.14
CA PRO A 38 11.91 -1.37 10.31
C PRO A 38 12.26 -0.65 11.63
N ASP A 39 13.02 0.44 11.56
CA ASP A 39 13.48 1.20 12.73
C ASP A 39 12.81 2.57 12.84
N TYR A 40 11.78 2.84 12.04
CA TYR A 40 11.07 4.11 12.14
C TYR A 40 10.15 4.08 13.36
N THR A 41 10.44 4.96 14.31
CA THR A 41 9.54 5.32 15.40
C THR A 41 9.06 6.72 15.11
N ASP A 42 7.75 6.98 15.18
CA ASP A 42 7.23 8.35 15.05
C ASP A 42 7.83 9.21 16.18
N PRO A 43 8.73 10.17 15.87
CA PRO A 43 9.38 10.96 16.90
C PRO A 43 8.41 11.97 17.55
N ASN A 44 7.29 12.26 16.90
CA ASN A 44 6.30 13.24 17.34
C ASN A 44 5.13 12.60 18.10
N HIS A 45 4.86 11.31 17.86
CA HIS A 45 3.80 10.55 18.53
C HIS A 45 4.41 9.39 19.31
N ASN A 46 4.98 9.73 20.46
CA ASN A 46 5.50 8.78 21.43
C ASN A 46 4.36 8.20 22.28
N ASP A 47 3.28 7.80 21.62
CA ASP A 47 2.02 7.47 22.25
C ASP A 47 1.96 5.97 22.54
N CYS A 48 1.43 5.62 23.71
CA CYS A 48 1.23 4.25 24.22
C CYS A 48 0.19 3.42 23.41
N MET A 49 -0.01 3.76 22.13
CA MET A 49 -0.91 3.09 21.19
C MET A 49 -0.26 1.81 20.67
N GLU A 50 -1.08 0.91 20.11
CA GLU A 50 -0.58 -0.32 19.51
C GLU A 50 0.50 0.00 18.46
N PRO A 51 1.60 -0.77 18.42
CA PRO A 51 2.68 -0.48 17.50
C PRO A 51 2.19 -0.62 16.06
N ASP A 52 2.48 0.37 15.22
CA ASP A 52 2.27 0.29 13.78
C ASP A 52 3.58 -0.09 13.06
N ASN A 53 3.46 -0.73 11.91
CA ASN A 53 4.52 -0.83 10.92
C ASN A 53 4.42 0.38 9.97
N PHE A 54 5.55 1.06 9.76
CA PHE A 54 5.61 2.22 8.88
C PHE A 54 6.14 1.85 7.50
N TYR A 55 5.49 2.36 6.46
CA TYR A 55 5.86 2.12 5.08
C TYR A 55 6.08 3.44 4.36
N LYS A 56 7.12 3.49 3.55
CA LYS A 56 7.34 4.56 2.59
C LYS A 56 6.83 4.10 1.23
N ILE A 57 5.71 4.66 0.79
CA ILE A 57 5.02 4.26 -0.45
C ILE A 57 5.12 5.39 -1.48
N LEU A 58 5.58 5.05 -2.68
CA LEU A 58 5.52 5.85 -3.89
C LEU A 58 4.25 5.50 -4.66
N ILE A 59 3.44 6.52 -4.95
CA ILE A 59 2.27 6.45 -5.82
C ILE A 59 2.67 7.02 -7.17
N HIS A 60 2.66 6.17 -8.19
CA HIS A 60 2.97 6.52 -9.57
C HIS A 60 1.68 6.64 -10.38
N HIS A 61 1.50 7.78 -11.06
CA HIS A 61 0.37 8.02 -11.95
C HIS A 61 0.71 7.56 -13.37
N HIS A 62 -0.18 6.79 -14.04
CA HIS A 62 0.12 6.26 -15.38
C HIS A 62 -0.09 7.27 -16.51
N GLU A 63 -0.89 8.31 -16.30
CA GLU A 63 -0.93 9.46 -17.20
C GLU A 63 0.39 10.23 -17.22
N GLN A 64 0.81 10.62 -18.43
CA GLN A 64 2.05 11.34 -18.64
C GLN A 64 2.01 12.73 -18.00
N ASN A 65 3.14 13.15 -17.41
CA ASN A 65 3.38 14.48 -16.81
C ASN A 65 2.72 14.74 -15.44
N ILE A 66 2.19 13.72 -14.78
CA ILE A 66 1.79 13.83 -13.37
C ILE A 66 2.95 13.33 -12.50
N LYS A 67 3.34 14.15 -11.50
CA LYS A 67 4.45 13.84 -10.59
C LYS A 67 4.07 12.69 -9.67
N ASP A 68 5.03 11.82 -9.37
CA ASP A 68 4.89 10.81 -8.33
C ASP A 68 4.74 11.45 -6.95
N VAL A 69 3.91 10.84 -6.11
CA VAL A 69 3.66 11.26 -4.73
C VAL A 69 4.22 10.22 -3.79
N GLN A 70 4.97 10.65 -2.78
CA GLN A 70 5.56 9.77 -1.80
C GLN A 70 4.89 9.99 -0.44
N LEU A 71 4.38 8.91 0.16
CA LEU A 71 3.67 8.93 1.43
C LEU A 71 4.37 8.07 2.47
N LEU A 72 4.34 8.53 3.71
CA LEU A 72 4.48 7.71 4.90
C LEU A 72 3.08 7.15 5.25
N LEU A 73 2.97 5.83 5.30
CA LEU A 73 1.74 5.12 5.65
C LEU A 73 1.99 4.16 6.81
N ARG A 74 0.93 3.88 7.56
CA ARG A 74 0.91 2.98 8.71
C ARG A 74 0.09 1.74 8.39
N ARG A 75 0.48 0.63 8.99
CA ARG A 75 -0.25 -0.64 8.99
C ARG A 75 -0.19 -1.24 10.39
N PRO A 76 -1.30 -1.70 10.97
CA PRO A 76 -1.31 -2.29 12.30
C PRO A 76 -0.30 -3.44 12.40
N ARG A 77 0.56 -3.44 13.43
CA ARG A 77 1.55 -4.50 13.61
C ARG A 77 0.86 -5.78 14.05
N ASN A 78 1.32 -6.90 13.51
CA ASN A 78 0.77 -8.25 13.72
C ASN A 78 -0.64 -8.47 13.14
N ASP A 79 -1.13 -7.57 12.31
CA ASP A 79 -2.34 -7.81 11.50
C ASP A 79 -1.98 -7.84 10.02
N ASP A 80 -1.81 -9.06 9.49
CA ASP A 80 -1.51 -9.23 8.07
C ASP A 80 -2.69 -8.89 7.14
N ALA A 81 -3.92 -8.85 7.67
CA ALA A 81 -5.07 -8.32 6.94
C ALA A 81 -5.21 -6.80 7.13
N GLY A 82 -4.40 -6.18 8.00
CA GLY A 82 -4.41 -4.75 8.27
C GLY A 82 -4.18 -3.92 7.00
N GLY A 83 -4.99 -2.88 6.85
CA GLY A 83 -4.94 -1.95 5.74
C GLY A 83 -3.70 -1.03 5.74
N LEU A 84 -3.72 0.00 4.92
CA LEU A 84 -2.69 1.05 4.88
C LEU A 84 -3.35 2.41 5.02
N SER A 85 -2.89 3.25 5.94
CA SER A 85 -3.45 4.58 6.14
C SER A 85 -2.40 5.64 6.44
N SER A 86 -2.66 6.86 5.97
CA SER A 86 -2.02 8.07 6.50
C SER A 86 -2.62 8.43 7.85
N HIS A 87 -1.82 9.00 8.75
CA HIS A 87 -2.33 9.60 9.99
C HIS A 87 -2.84 11.02 9.76
N GLU A 88 -3.82 11.46 10.56
CA GLU A 88 -4.41 12.81 10.49
C GLU A 88 -3.44 13.96 10.83
N HIS A 89 -2.27 13.62 11.38
CA HIS A 89 -1.23 14.59 11.77
C HIS A 89 0.07 14.43 10.97
N GLU A 90 0.02 13.70 9.85
CA GLU A 90 1.16 13.50 8.94
C GLU A 90 1.07 14.38 7.68
N GLU A 91 0.23 15.42 7.69
CA GLU A 91 0.00 16.32 6.55
C GLU A 91 1.31 16.95 6.04
N ASP A 92 2.16 17.43 6.94
CA ASP A 92 3.45 18.03 6.57
C ASP A 92 4.41 17.01 5.94
N VAL A 93 4.45 15.78 6.47
CA VAL A 93 5.33 14.71 5.96
C VAL A 93 4.84 14.19 4.62
N ASN A 94 3.52 14.19 4.41
CA ASN A 94 2.85 13.70 3.22
C ASN A 94 2.50 14.83 2.23
N GLU A 95 3.02 16.05 2.41
CA GLU A 95 2.80 17.20 1.51
C GLU A 95 1.31 17.48 1.23
N GLY A 96 0.44 17.32 2.24
CA GLY A 96 -1.01 17.52 2.14
C GLY A 96 -1.78 16.39 1.46
N TYR A 97 -1.12 15.28 1.11
CA TYR A 97 -1.78 14.10 0.58
C TYR A 97 -2.17 13.11 1.69
N SER A 98 -3.24 12.35 1.47
CA SER A 98 -3.58 11.22 2.32
C SER A 98 -4.09 10.03 1.53
N LEU A 99 -3.82 8.84 2.06
CA LEU A 99 -4.28 7.57 1.51
C LEU A 99 -4.92 6.73 2.61
N SER A 100 -6.02 6.07 2.29
CA SER A 100 -6.60 5.02 3.12
C SER A 100 -6.91 3.80 2.24
N PHE A 101 -6.48 2.64 2.68
CA PHE A 101 -6.77 1.34 2.07
C PHE A 101 -7.29 0.40 3.15
N GLU A 102 -8.45 -0.20 2.89
CA GLU A 102 -9.09 -1.17 3.77
C GLU A 102 -9.14 -2.53 3.07
N THR A 103 -8.66 -3.57 3.75
CA THR A 103 -8.66 -4.93 3.22
C THR A 103 -10.05 -5.55 3.34
N GLU A 104 -10.62 -5.97 2.21
CA GLU A 104 -11.85 -6.76 2.17
C GLU A 104 -11.58 -8.25 2.00
N LYS A 105 -10.49 -8.59 1.30
CA LYS A 105 -10.07 -9.97 1.03
C LYS A 105 -8.58 -10.10 1.27
N PHE A 106 -8.22 -11.13 2.00
CA PHE A 106 -6.85 -11.47 2.35
C PHE A 106 -6.49 -12.84 1.77
N TYR A 107 -5.31 -12.93 1.17
CA TYR A 107 -4.78 -14.14 0.57
C TYR A 107 -3.34 -14.35 1.02
N ALA A 108 -2.96 -15.61 1.26
CA ALA A 108 -1.60 -16.01 1.62
C ALA A 108 -1.18 -17.26 0.81
N GLY A 109 0.12 -17.59 0.84
CA GLY A 109 0.68 -18.80 0.24
C GLY A 109 0.42 -18.91 -1.27
N ASP A 110 -0.06 -20.07 -1.73
CA ASP A 110 -0.28 -20.34 -3.16
C ASP A 110 -1.30 -19.39 -3.81
N GLN A 111 -2.34 -19.00 -3.08
CA GLN A 111 -3.37 -18.10 -3.61
C GLN A 111 -2.82 -16.69 -3.80
N ALA A 112 -2.06 -16.18 -2.84
CA ALA A 112 -1.34 -14.92 -2.94
C ALA A 112 -0.39 -14.91 -4.15
N ASN A 113 0.40 -15.97 -4.32
CA ASN A 113 1.33 -16.09 -5.44
C ASN A 113 0.63 -16.13 -6.81
N ARG A 114 -0.52 -16.81 -6.92
CA ARG A 114 -1.34 -16.79 -8.15
C ARG A 114 -1.87 -15.40 -8.46
N LEU A 115 -2.34 -14.66 -7.46
CA LEU A 115 -2.80 -13.28 -7.64
C LEU A 115 -1.65 -12.35 -8.04
N LYS A 116 -0.49 -12.47 -7.39
CA LYS A 116 0.72 -11.74 -7.78
C LYS A 116 1.04 -11.94 -9.25
N GLN A 117 1.12 -13.20 -9.71
CA GLN A 117 1.42 -13.51 -11.11
C GLN A 117 0.38 -12.97 -12.08
N LYS A 118 -0.89 -12.94 -11.68
CA LYS A 118 -1.98 -12.44 -12.52
C LYS A 118 -1.92 -10.92 -12.72
N TYR A 119 -1.53 -10.17 -11.69
CA TYR A 119 -1.61 -8.70 -11.71
C TYR A 119 -0.24 -8.01 -11.83
N PHE A 120 0.87 -8.72 -11.62
CA PHE A 120 2.23 -8.18 -11.62
C PHE A 120 3.16 -9.05 -12.50
N THR A 121 3.11 -8.81 -13.81
CA THR A 121 3.59 -9.72 -14.87
C THR A 121 5.12 -9.81 -15.05
N ASN A 122 5.91 -8.96 -14.38
CA ASN A 122 7.35 -8.79 -14.66
C ASN A 122 8.29 -9.18 -13.51
N GLN A 123 7.79 -9.81 -12.44
CA GLN A 123 8.65 -10.25 -11.36
C GLN A 123 9.09 -11.69 -11.58
N SER A 124 10.40 -11.92 -11.52
CA SER A 124 11.03 -13.24 -11.53
C SER A 124 10.20 -14.22 -10.71
N SER A 125 10.09 -15.45 -11.21
CA SER A 125 9.34 -16.59 -10.66
C SER A 125 9.80 -17.07 -9.27
N MET A 126 10.46 -16.22 -8.48
CA MET A 126 10.67 -16.44 -7.07
C MET A 126 9.29 -16.43 -6.38
N GLN A 127 8.90 -17.63 -5.96
CA GLN A 127 7.85 -17.81 -4.98
C GLN A 127 8.35 -17.19 -3.69
N ASP A 128 7.56 -16.25 -3.17
CA ASP A 128 7.70 -15.77 -1.81
C ASP A 128 6.60 -16.47 -1.03
N ASN A 129 6.99 -17.45 -0.21
CA ASN A 129 6.03 -18.28 0.52
C ASN A 129 5.30 -17.47 1.60
N ASP A 130 5.90 -16.37 2.02
CA ASP A 130 5.42 -15.49 3.08
C ASP A 130 4.79 -14.21 2.49
N LEU A 131 4.57 -14.17 1.17
CA LEU A 131 3.80 -13.11 0.51
C LEU A 131 2.34 -13.17 0.96
N VAL A 132 1.81 -11.99 1.31
CA VAL A 132 0.38 -11.79 1.46
C VAL A 132 -0.16 -10.80 0.43
N VAL A 133 -1.39 -11.03 -0.02
CA VAL A 133 -2.10 -10.16 -0.95
C VAL A 133 -3.40 -9.71 -0.33
N CYS A 134 -3.56 -8.39 -0.18
CA CYS A 134 -4.76 -7.74 0.28
C CYS A 134 -5.50 -7.12 -0.91
N VAL A 135 -6.81 -7.27 -0.95
CA VAL A 135 -7.70 -6.64 -1.94
C VAL A 135 -8.79 -5.89 -1.21
N GLY A 136 -9.05 -4.66 -1.60
CA GLY A 136 -10.14 -3.89 -0.99
C GLY A 136 -10.21 -2.46 -1.48
N GLU A 137 -10.93 -1.62 -0.74
CA GLU A 137 -11.17 -0.21 -1.09
C GLU A 137 -9.94 0.63 -0.84
N ILE A 138 -9.69 1.59 -1.73
CA ILE A 138 -8.62 2.57 -1.61
C ILE A 138 -9.16 3.95 -1.93
N LYS A 139 -8.69 4.93 -1.16
CA LYS A 139 -8.96 6.34 -1.36
C LYS A 139 -7.67 7.12 -1.26
N PHE A 140 -7.41 7.97 -2.25
CA PHE A 140 -6.23 8.83 -2.33
C PHE A 140 -6.67 10.27 -2.62
N VAL A 141 -6.45 11.17 -1.68
CA VAL A 141 -6.92 12.56 -1.73
C VAL A 141 -5.77 13.54 -1.48
N GLN A 142 -5.99 14.78 -1.92
CA GLN A 142 -5.14 15.92 -1.63
C GLN A 142 -6.00 16.96 -0.91
N SER A 143 -5.54 17.38 0.26
CA SER A 143 -6.17 18.41 1.10
C SER A 143 -5.85 19.82 0.59
#